data_AF-A0A9Q1N5J0-F1
#
_entry.id   AF-A0A9Q1N5J0-F1
#
_cell.length_a   1.000
_cell.length_b   1.000
_cell.length_c   1.000
_cell.angle_alpha   90.00
_cell.angle_beta   90.00
_cell.angle_gamma   90.00
#
_symmetry.space_group_name_H-M   'P 1'
#
loop_
_entity.id
_entity.type
_entity.pdbx_description
1 polymer ?
#
loop_
_entity_poly.entity_id
_entity_poly.type
_entity_poly.pdbx_seq_one_letter_code
_entity_poly.pdbx_strand_id
1 'polypeptide(L)' 'MVMKPTSPTTPTSPVVACGFLDSCFLCKQKLLPGKDIYMYKGEWGFCSVECRCRQIYMDEEGSTIKTKKKG' A
#
# COMPACT_ATOMS: atom_id res chain seq x y z
N MET A 1 25.05 37.34 14.96
CA MET A 1 25.79 36.26 14.25
C MET A 1 24.79 35.15 13.96
N VAL A 2 24.55 34.97 12.67
CA VAL A 2 23.43 34.22 12.10
C VAL A 2 23.45 32.76 12.54
N MET A 3 22.35 32.28 13.13
CA MET A 3 22.13 30.84 13.29
C MET A 3 21.42 30.32 12.05
N LYS A 4 22.23 29.94 11.06
CA LYS A 4 21.91 28.83 10.17
C LYS A 4 23.21 28.21 9.69
N PRO A 5 23.38 26.91 9.93
CA PRO A 5 23.91 26.04 8.89
C PRO A 5 22.85 25.01 8.51
N THR A 6 22.57 25.00 7.22
CA THR A 6 21.91 23.94 6.48
C THR A 6 22.74 22.66 6.61
N SER A 7 22.13 21.54 7.01
CA SER A 7 22.50 20.25 6.42
C SER A 7 21.29 19.32 6.33
N PRO A 8 21.13 18.58 5.22
CA PRO A 8 19.90 17.91 4.84
C PRO A 8 20.01 16.43 5.17
N THR A 9 19.42 15.94 6.26
CA THR A 9 19.37 14.49 6.45
C THR A 9 18.17 14.07 7.29
N THR A 10 17.31 13.28 6.64
CA THR A 10 16.29 12.37 7.18
C THR A 10 15.07 12.97 7.92
N PRO A 11 13.93 13.15 7.23
CA PRO A 11 12.66 12.59 7.67
C PRO A 11 12.57 11.13 7.19
N THR A 12 13.63 10.35 7.39
CA THR A 12 13.57 8.91 7.16
C THR A 12 13.35 8.30 8.53
N SER A 13 12.15 8.47 9.07
CA SER A 13 11.58 7.29 9.68
C SER A 13 11.41 6.34 8.50
N PRO A 14 12.21 5.26 8.34
CA PRO A 14 11.66 4.12 7.66
C PRO A 14 10.51 3.73 8.57
N VAL A 15 9.32 4.28 8.32
CA VAL A 15 8.14 3.46 8.51
C VAL A 15 8.53 2.22 7.71
N VAL A 16 8.91 1.19 8.44
CA VAL A 16 9.15 -0.13 7.88
C VAL A 16 7.85 -0.36 7.16
N ALA A 17 7.87 -0.11 5.84
CA ALA A 17 6.72 -0.28 4.97
C ALA A 17 6.54 -1.77 5.01
N CYS A 18 5.73 -2.16 5.98
CA CYS A 18 5.77 -3.47 6.55
C CYS A 18 5.49 -4.40 5.38
N GLY A 19 6.41 -5.34 5.11
CA GLY A 19 6.54 -6.02 3.81
C GLY A 19 5.29 -6.77 3.32
N PHE A 20 4.22 -6.77 4.12
CA PHE A 20 2.90 -7.25 3.75
C PHE A 20 2.11 -6.29 2.83
N LEU A 21 2.48 -5.00 2.71
CA LEU A 21 1.81 -4.01 1.83
C LEU A 21 2.72 -3.41 0.75
N ASP A 22 3.65 -4.18 0.16
CA ASP A 22 4.46 -3.70 -0.98
C ASP A 22 3.63 -3.59 -2.27
N SER A 23 2.49 -4.28 -2.34
CA SER A 23 1.65 -4.29 -3.55
C SER A 23 0.15 -4.38 -3.25
N CYS A 24 -0.65 -3.81 -4.15
CA CYS A 24 -2.10 -3.88 -4.11
C CYS A 24 -2.57 -5.34 -4.24
N PHE A 25 -3.43 -5.79 -3.33
CA PHE A 25 -3.90 -7.17 -3.32
C PHE A 25 -4.67 -7.55 -4.60
N LEU A 26 -5.42 -6.60 -5.16
CA LEU A 26 -6.27 -6.80 -6.35
C LEU A 26 -5.48 -6.71 -7.66
N CYS A 27 -4.81 -5.59 -7.93
CA CYS A 27 -4.14 -5.33 -9.22
C CYS A 27 -2.64 -5.64 -9.21
N LYS A 28 -2.07 -6.03 -8.06
CA LYS A 28 -0.64 -6.36 -7.86
C LYS A 28 0.33 -5.23 -8.25
N GLN A 29 -0.16 -4.00 -8.36
CA GLN A 29 0.68 -2.81 -8.54
C GLN A 29 1.46 -2.51 -7.27
N LYS A 30 2.71 -2.07 -7.41
CA LYS A 30 3.55 -1.71 -6.27
C LYS A 30 2.97 -0.48 -5.56
N LEU A 31 2.82 -0.58 -4.25
CA LEU A 31 2.44 0.53 -3.39
C LEU A 31 3.70 1.36 -3.14
N LEU A 32 3.70 2.58 -3.66
CA LEU A 32 4.85 3.46 -3.56
C LEU A 32 4.98 4.00 -2.12
N PRO A 33 6.20 4.03 -1.56
CA PRO A 33 6.44 4.69 -0.28
C PRO A 33 6.05 6.17 -0.39
N GLY A 34 5.16 6.62 0.49
CA GLY A 34 4.60 7.98 0.46
C GLY A 34 3.27 8.13 -0.29
N LYS A 35 2.66 7.04 -0.76
CA LYS A 35 1.27 7.03 -1.24
C LYS A 35 0.35 6.41 -0.18
N ASP A 36 -0.84 6.96 -0.02
CA ASP A 36 -1.85 6.40 0.88
C ASP A 36 -2.21 4.97 0.47
N ILE A 37 -2.21 4.08 1.45
CA ILE A 37 -2.59 2.67 1.26
C ILE A 37 -3.98 2.48 1.85
N TYR A 38 -4.91 2.02 1.00
CA TYR A 38 -6.27 1.74 1.43
C TYR A 38 -6.32 0.34 2.02
N MET A 39 -6.63 0.19 3.31
CA MET A 39 -6.65 -1.11 3.99
C MET A 39 -8.06 -1.71 4.08
N TYR A 40 -8.18 -3.03 4.03
CA TYR A 40 -9.41 -3.80 4.32
C TYR A 40 -9.06 -4.95 5.27
N LYS A 41 -9.85 -5.13 6.34
CA LYS A 41 -9.68 -6.17 7.38
C LYS A 41 -8.29 -6.20 8.06
N GLY A 42 -7.48 -5.15 7.93
CA GLY A 42 -6.13 -5.06 8.54
C GLY A 42 -5.04 -5.85 7.81
N GLU A 43 -5.40 -6.82 6.97
CA GLU A 43 -4.47 -7.72 6.29
C GLU A 43 -4.23 -7.32 4.82
N TRP A 44 -5.17 -6.62 4.18
CA TRP A 44 -5.11 -6.34 2.73
C TRP A 44 -4.98 -4.86 2.43
N GLY A 45 -3.97 -4.48 1.64
CA GLY A 45 -3.79 -3.12 1.12
C GLY A 45 -4.09 -2.99 -0.36
N PHE A 46 -4.59 -1.83 -0.75
CA PHE A 46 -4.95 -1.47 -2.11
C PHE A 46 -4.37 -0.12 -2.50
N CYS A 47 -4.05 0.05 -3.79
CA CYS A 47 -3.51 1.31 -4.32
C CYS A 47 -4.57 2.40 -4.46
N SER A 48 -5.85 2.03 -4.44
CA SER A 48 -6.98 2.92 -4.66
C SER A 48 -8.23 2.40 -3.95
N VAL A 49 -9.16 3.30 -3.63
CA VAL A 49 -10.50 2.96 -3.10
C VAL A 49 -11.21 1.98 -4.03
N GLU A 50 -11.11 2.18 -5.35
CA GLU A 50 -11.77 1.30 -6.32
C GLU A 50 -11.29 -0.15 -6.23
N CYS A 51 -9.97 -0.36 -6.07
CA CYS A 51 -9.42 -1.70 -5.87
C CYS A 51 -9.91 -2.33 -4.56
N ARG A 52 -10.05 -1.52 -3.49
CA ARG A 52 -10.61 -1.98 -2.21
C ARG A 52 -12.09 -2.36 -2.35
N CYS A 53 -12.91 -1.49 -2.93
CA CYS A 53 -14.35 -1.75 -3.11
C CYS A 53 -14.60 -2.98 -3.98
N ARG A 54 -13.82 -3.14 -5.05
CA ARG A 54 -13.93 -4.33 -5.91
C ARG A 54 -13.57 -5.62 -5.18
N GLN A 55 -12.58 -5.58 -4.28
CA GLN A 55 -12.29 -6.73 -3.42
C GLN A 55 -13.42 -7.03 -2.43
N ILE A 56 -14.00 -5.99 -1.78
CA ILE A 56 -15.13 -6.13 -0.86
C ILE A 56 -16.33 -6.80 -1.57
N TYR A 57 -16.66 -6.30 -2.77
CA TYR A 57 -17.72 -6.87 -3.60
C TYR A 57 -17.45 -8.35 -3.95
N MET A 58 -16.21 -8.71 -4.31
CA MET A 58 -15.84 -10.10 -4.59
C MET A 58 -15.89 -11.01 -3.36
N ASP A 59 -15.58 -10.47 -2.18
CA ASP A 59 -15.63 -11.17 -0.88
C ASP A 59 -17.09 -11.40 -0.44
N GLU A 60 -17.98 -10.43 -0.66
CA GLU A 60 -19.42 -10.51 -0.39
C GLU A 60 -20.16 -11.43 -1.38
N GLU A 61 -19.79 -11.46 -2.67
CA GLU A 61 -20.43 -12.33 -3.68
C GLU A 61 -19.90 -13.78 -3.72
N GLY A 62 -18.97 -14.17 -2.83
CA GLY A 62 -18.67 -15.58 -2.58
C GLY A 62 -17.85 -16.31 -3.66
N SER A 63 -16.80 -15.72 -4.22
CA SER A 63 -15.87 -16.47 -5.09
C SER A 63 -14.41 -16.08 -4.91
N THR A 64 -13.68 -17.04 -4.35
CA THR A 64 -12.25 -17.07 -4.09
C THR A 64 -11.38 -16.66 -5.29
N ILE A 65 -10.67 -15.54 -5.13
CA ILE A 65 -9.23 -15.34 -5.39
C ILE A 65 -8.64 -16.13 -6.58
N LYS A 66 -8.57 -15.50 -7.74
CA LYS A 66 -7.51 -15.81 -8.72
C LYS A 66 -6.33 -14.88 -8.50
N THR A 67 -5.39 -15.30 -7.66
CA THR A 67 -4.03 -14.74 -7.65
C THR A 67 -3.37 -15.15 -8.97
N LYS A 68 -3.64 -14.41 -10.04
CA LYS A 68 -2.88 -14.52 -11.29
C LYS A 68 -1.46 -14.01 -11.01
N LYS A 69 -0.56 -14.92 -10.62
CA LYS A 69 0.88 -14.75 -10.82
C LYS A 69 1.09 -14.61 -12.32
N LYS A 70 1.45 -13.41 -12.79
CA LYS A 70 2.17 -13.28 -14.07
C LYS A 70 3.59 -13.75 -13.80
N GLY A 71 3.92 -14.95 -14.28
CA GLY A 71 5.29 -15.35 -14.53
C GLY A 71 5.83 -14.63 -15.75
#